data_AF-A0A954FEC4-F1
#
_entry.id   AF-A0A954FEC4-F1
#
_cell.length_a   1.000
_cell.length_b   1.000
_cell.length_c   1.000
_cell.angle_alpha   90.00
_cell.angle_beta   90.00
_cell.angle_gamma   90.00
#
_symmetry.space_group_name_H-M   'P 1'
#
loop_
_entity.id
_entity.type
_entity.pdbx_description
1 polymer ?
#
loop_
_entity_poly.entity_id
_entity_poly.type
_entity_poly.pdbx_seq_one_letter_code
_entity_poly.pdbx_strand_id
1 'polypeptide(L)'
;LNLEKPLTQAIAFVDVTQAGNVQLKLNSVKGLKVWQNGSPLPVEESTQLVLPTGRSQLTFEVDRSLRGDLGLRVEFQKASVSPEGRFKVVGGP
;
A
#
# COMPACT_ATOMS: atom_id res chain seq x y z
N LEU A 1 11.03 19.57 -24.18
CA LEU A 1 11.73 18.51 -23.44
C LEU A 1 10.67 17.68 -22.72
N ASN A 2 10.44 16.44 -23.17
CA ASN A 2 9.66 15.47 -22.39
C ASN A 2 10.62 14.91 -21.34
N LEU A 3 10.71 15.57 -20.19
CA LEU A 3 11.35 14.98 -19.02
C LEU A 3 10.48 13.79 -18.66
N GLU A 4 10.98 12.56 -18.87
CA GLU A 4 10.29 11.35 -18.42
C GLU A 4 9.82 11.58 -16.98
N LYS A 5 8.51 11.43 -16.74
CA LYS A 5 7.97 11.71 -15.42
C LYS A 5 8.70 10.80 -14.42
N PRO A 6 9.26 11.33 -13.34
CA PRO A 6 10.13 10.55 -12.46
C PRO A 6 9.35 9.43 -11.78
N LEU A 7 10.03 8.31 -11.55
CA LEU A 7 9.61 7.35 -10.53
C LEU A 7 9.56 8.08 -9.19
N THR A 8 8.40 8.01 -8.54
CA THR A 8 8.20 8.61 -7.22
C THR A 8 7.83 7.53 -6.21
N GLN A 9 8.22 7.72 -4.96
CA GLN A 9 7.88 6.79 -3.89
C GLN A 9 6.97 7.46 -2.87
N ALA A 10 6.04 6.67 -2.33
CA ALA A 10 5.27 7.02 -1.14
C ALA A 10 5.41 5.88 -0.12
N ILE A 11 5.43 6.24 1.16
CA ILE A 11 5.56 5.27 2.25
C ILE A 11 4.35 5.41 3.17
N ALA A 12 3.87 4.30 3.70
CA ALA A 12 2.90 4.29 4.79
C ALA A 12 3.38 3.35 5.90
N PHE A 13 3.33 3.82 7.13
CA PHE A 13 3.53 3.00 8.32
C PHE A 13 2.19 2.63 8.93
N VAL A 14 2.05 1.34 9.26
CA VAL A 14 0.87 0.77 9.88
C VAL A 14 1.30 0.07 11.17
N ASP A 15 0.82 0.57 12.31
CA ASP A 15 1.03 -0.06 13.61
C ASP A 15 -0.08 -1.07 13.86
N VAL A 16 0.30 -2.31 14.19
CA VAL A 16 -0.60 -3.45 14.30
C VAL A 16 -0.50 -4.03 15.71
N THR A 17 -1.59 -3.96 16.46
CA THR A 17 -1.67 -4.48 17.83
C THR A 17 -2.14 -5.93 17.88
N GLN A 18 -2.80 -6.40 16.82
CA GLN A 18 -3.20 -7.78 16.63
C GLN A 18 -2.96 -8.16 15.18
N ALA A 19 -2.07 -9.13 14.95
CA ALA A 19 -1.84 -9.69 13.62
C ALA A 19 -3.13 -10.25 13.02
N GLY A 20 -3.31 -10.07 11.72
CA GLY A 20 -4.48 -10.56 11.01
C GLY A 20 -4.67 -9.92 9.65
N ASN A 21 -5.81 -10.25 9.04
CA ASN A 21 -6.18 -9.79 7.72
C ASN A 21 -6.60 -8.31 7.75
N VAL A 22 -6.13 -7.56 6.76
CA VAL A 22 -6.50 -6.17 6.47
C VAL A 22 -6.80 -6.05 4.99
N GLN A 23 -7.80 -5.26 4.64
CA GLN A 23 -8.11 -4.99 3.24
C GLN A 23 -7.40 -3.72 2.78
N LEU A 24 -6.52 -3.83 1.81
CA LEU A 24 -5.95 -2.69 1.09
C LEU A 24 -6.86 -2.35 -0.09
N LYS A 25 -7.23 -1.07 -0.22
CA LYS A 25 -7.89 -0.54 -1.41
C LYS A 25 -7.00 0.48 -2.09
N LEU A 26 -6.84 0.33 -3.40
CA LEU A 26 -6.08 1.22 -4.25
C LEU A 26 -7.01 1.82 -5.30
N ASN A 27 -6.89 3.11 -5.56
CA ASN A 27 -7.70 3.76 -6.61
C ASN A 27 -7.34 3.30 -8.03
N SER A 28 -6.14 2.76 -8.23
CA SER A 28 -5.70 2.07 -9.44
C SER A 28 -4.35 1.42 -9.19
N VAL A 29 -4.11 0.24 -9.78
CA VAL A 29 -2.80 -0.44 -9.77
C VAL A 29 -1.90 -0.05 -10.96
N LYS A 30 -2.39 0.78 -11.89
CA LYS A 30 -1.63 1.21 -13.06
C LYS A 30 -0.35 1.93 -12.63
N GLY A 31 0.79 1.44 -13.13
CA GLY A 31 2.12 2.01 -12.85
C GLY A 31 2.52 1.91 -11.37
N LEU A 32 1.97 0.94 -10.62
CA LEU A 32 2.24 0.78 -9.20
C LEU A 32 3.04 -0.50 -8.94
N LYS A 33 4.10 -0.40 -8.15
CA LYS A 33 4.71 -1.55 -7.47
C LYS A 33 4.65 -1.32 -5.97
N VAL A 34 4.40 -2.38 -5.23
CA VAL A 34 4.19 -2.31 -3.78
C VAL A 34 5.11 -3.31 -3.09
N TRP A 35 5.62 -2.91 -1.92
CA TRP A 35 6.37 -3.79 -1.03
C TRP A 35 5.80 -3.69 0.38
N GLN A 36 5.76 -4.82 1.09
CA GLN A 36 5.50 -4.90 2.52
C GLN A 36 6.81 -5.30 3.21
N ASN A 37 7.33 -4.44 4.08
CA ASN A 37 8.58 -4.66 4.82
C ASN A 37 9.76 -5.03 3.90
N GLY A 38 9.84 -4.40 2.72
CA GLY A 38 10.89 -4.66 1.72
C GLY A 38 10.63 -5.88 0.81
N SER A 39 9.65 -6.72 1.12
CA SER A 39 9.26 -7.85 0.27
C SER A 39 8.24 -7.41 -0.78
N PRO A 40 8.42 -7.76 -2.08
CA PRO A 40 7.44 -7.44 -3.12
C PRO A 40 6.05 -7.99 -2.77
N LEU A 41 5.03 -7.17 -2.98
CA LEU A 41 3.64 -7.48 -2.70
C LEU A 41 2.83 -7.27 -3.99
N PRO A 42 2.38 -8.36 -4.64
CA PRO A 42 1.41 -8.26 -5.73
C PRO A 42 0.12 -7.60 -5.22
N VAL A 43 -0.41 -6.67 -6.01
CA VAL A 43 -1.62 -5.93 -5.63
C VAL A 43 -2.62 -5.87 -6.78
N GLU A 44 -3.89 -5.85 -6.39
CA GLU A 44 -5.05 -5.51 -7.18
C GLU A 44 -5.69 -4.26 -6.55
N GLU A 45 -6.74 -3.71 -7.15
CA GLU A 45 -7.46 -2.57 -6.56
C GLU A 45 -8.05 -2.91 -5.18
N SER A 46 -8.21 -4.20 -4.89
CA SER A 46 -8.65 -4.74 -3.61
C SER A 46 -7.80 -5.94 -3.22
N THR A 47 -6.77 -5.74 -2.39
CA THR A 47 -5.87 -6.83 -1.94
C THR A 47 -6.02 -7.10 -0.45
N GLN A 48 -6.26 -8.37 -0.10
CA GLN A 48 -6.18 -8.82 1.30
C GLN A 48 -4.71 -8.97 1.70
N LEU A 49 -4.32 -8.33 2.79
CA LEU A 49 -2.98 -8.37 3.36
C LEU A 49 -3.00 -9.04 4.72
N VAL A 50 -1.95 -9.78 5.02
CA VAL A 50 -1.68 -10.23 6.40
C VAL A 50 -0.63 -9.29 6.98
N LEU A 51 -1.02 -8.50 7.97
CA LEU A 51 -0.07 -7.66 8.68
C LEU A 51 0.39 -8.35 9.98
N PRO A 52 1.72 -8.49 10.20
CA PRO A 52 2.23 -8.99 11.46
C PRO A 52 2.05 -7.95 12.59
N THR A 53 2.00 -8.41 13.83
CA THR A 53 2.04 -7.54 15.02
C THR A 53 3.31 -6.69 15.00
N GLY A 54 3.19 -5.43 15.41
CA GLY A 54 4.26 -4.44 15.36
C GLY A 54 4.05 -3.42 14.24
N ARG A 55 5.14 -2.79 13.80
CA ARG A 55 5.10 -1.80 12.73
C ARG A 55 5.38 -2.46 11.38
N SER A 56 4.46 -2.29 10.44
CA SER A 56 4.66 -2.66 9.04
C SER A 56 4.86 -1.41 8.18
N GLN A 57 5.80 -1.47 7.25
CA GLN A 57 6.03 -0.46 6.23
C GLN A 57 5.47 -0.94 4.89
N LEU A 58 4.64 -0.12 4.27
CA LEU A 58 4.21 -0.29 2.89
C LEU A 58 4.91 0.78 2.04
N THR A 59 5.66 0.33 1.04
CA THR A 59 6.31 1.22 0.07
C THR A 59 5.58 1.12 -1.26
N PHE A 60 5.27 2.27 -1.86
CA PHE A 60 4.59 2.37 -3.15
C PHE A 60 5.51 3.09 -4.13
N GLU A 61 5.99 2.40 -5.15
CA GLU A 61 6.64 3.03 -6.30
C GLU A 61 5.58 3.38 -7.32
N VAL A 62 5.55 4.64 -7.72
CA VAL A 62 4.62 5.20 -8.69
C VAL A 62 5.40 5.59 -9.94
N ASP A 63 5.23 4.80 -10.99
CA ASP A 63 5.65 5.13 -12.34
C ASP A 63 4.65 6.10 -12.97
N ARG A 64 5.03 7.37 -12.97
CA ARG A 64 4.20 8.45 -13.50
C ARG A 64 4.12 8.46 -15.03
N SER A 65 5.05 7.79 -15.73
CA SER A 65 4.97 7.63 -17.19
C SER A 65 3.80 6.71 -17.57
N LEU A 66 3.57 5.66 -16.76
CA LEU A 66 2.44 4.73 -16.93
C LEU A 66 1.16 5.27 -16.30
N ARG A 67 1.25 5.86 -15.11
CA ARG A 67 0.08 6.30 -14.32
C ARG A 67 -0.52 7.62 -14.79
N GLY A 68 0.25 8.47 -15.47
CA GLY A 68 -0.21 9.78 -15.94
C GLY A 68 -0.31 10.81 -14.81
N ASP A 69 -1.45 11.49 -14.69
CA ASP A 69 -1.71 12.49 -13.65
C ASP A 69 -2.59 11.96 -12.51
N LEU A 70 -2.95 10.67 -12.55
CA LEU A 70 -3.73 10.02 -11.51
C LEU A 70 -2.91 9.92 -10.21
N GLY A 71 -3.37 10.60 -9.15
CA GLY A 71 -2.77 10.52 -7.83
C GLY A 71 -2.82 9.11 -7.22
N LEU A 72 -2.03 8.89 -6.16
CA LEU A 72 -2.08 7.67 -5.36
C LEU A 72 -3.08 7.87 -4.20
N ARG A 73 -4.07 7.00 -4.09
CA ARG A 73 -4.91 6.85 -2.90
C ARG A 73 -4.81 5.41 -2.40
N VAL A 74 -4.54 5.29 -1.11
CA VAL A 74 -4.41 4.02 -0.40
C VAL A 74 -5.34 4.07 0.80
N GLU A 75 -6.23 3.09 0.93
CA GLU A 75 -7.10 2.95 2.09
C GLU A 75 -6.87 1.59 2.74
N PHE A 76 -6.79 1.59 4.07
CA PHE A 76 -6.76 0.37 4.88
C PHE A 76 -8.13 0.20 5.54
N GLN A 77 -8.78 -0.91 5.24
CA GLN A 77 -10.10 -1.26 5.74
C GLN A 77 -9.99 -2.55 6.57
N LYS A 78 -10.95 -2.74 7.49
CA LYS A 78 -11.09 -4.04 8.16
C LYS A 78 -11.36 -5.12 7.10
N ALA A 79 -10.68 -6.25 7.22
CA ALA A 79 -10.99 -7.40 6.37
C ALA A 79 -12.33 -8.00 6.79
N SER A 80 -13.06 -8.59 5.84
CA SER A 80 -14.23 -9.42 6.10
C SER A 80 -13.88 -10.87 6.48
N VAL A 81 -12.58 -11.20 6.49
CA VAL A 81 -12.07 -12.56 6.71
C VAL A 81 -11.33 -12.65 8.04
N SER A 82 -11.70 -13.63 8.86
CA SER A 82 -11.03 -13.91 10.14
C SER A 82 -9.67 -14.61 9.97
N PRO A 83 -8.71 -14.38 10.88
CA PRO A 83 -8.73 -13.39 11.95
C PRO A 83 -8.54 -11.96 11.41
N GLU A 84 -9.31 -11.00 11.92
CA GLU A 84 -9.14 -9.59 11.57
C GLU A 84 -7.91 -8.99 12.26
N GLY A 85 -7.14 -8.19 11.52
CA GLY A 85 -6.05 -7.40 12.09
C GLY A 85 -6.58 -6.15 12.80
N ARG A 86 -5.98 -5.81 13.95
CA ARG A 86 -6.21 -4.49 14.61
C ARG A 86 -5.04 -3.58 14.32
N PHE A 87 -5.31 -2.49 13.60
CA PHE A 87 -4.27 -1.62 13.08
C PHE A 87 -4.62 -0.13 13.22
N LYS A 88 -3.58 0.69 13.14
CA LYS A 88 -3.66 2.15 13.02
C LYS A 88 -2.71 2.60 11.91
N VAL A 89 -3.23 3.37 10.95
CA VAL A 89 -2.39 4.06 9.97
C VAL A 89 -1.72 5.24 10.65
N VAL A 90 -0.39 5.30 10.60
CA VAL A 90 0.42 6.33 11.28
C VAL A 90 0.81 7.46 10.32
N GLY A 91 0.76 7.20 9.01
CA GLY A 91 1.19 8.12 7.95
C GLY A 91 2.53 7.69 7.35
N GLY A 92 3.13 8.54 6.52
CA GLY A 92 4.49 8.39 6.04
C GLY A 92 5.07 9.72 5.55
N PRO A 93 6.41 9.80 5.39
CA PRO A 93 7.09 10.98 4.88
C PRO A 93 6.78 11.29 3.42
#